data_AF-A0A662RHS9-F1
#
_entry.id   AF-A0A662RHS9-F1
#
_cell.length_a   1.000
_cell.length_b   1.000
_cell.length_c   1.000
_cell.angle_alpha   90.00
_cell.angle_beta   90.00
_cell.angle_gamma   90.00
#
_symmetry.space_group_name_H-M   'P 1'
#
loop_
_entity.id
_entity.type
_entity.pdbx_description
1 polymer ?
#
loop_
_entity_poly.entity_id
_entity_poly.type
_entity_poly.pdbx_seq_one_letter_code
_entity_poly.pdbx_strand_id
1 'polypeptide(L)' 'MAYLYVVESADFLFLMRQTGLTAGNLSSHTSKLAAAGYLEVVKEFVDRKPHTMLRLTDTGRDAFQEYRVGMMQVLR' A
#
# COMPACT_ATOMS: atom_id res chain seq x y z
N MET A 1 -0.30 -4.48 -0.21
CA MET A 1 -1.23 -3.52 -0.85
C MET A 1 -2.67 -3.97 -0.78
N ALA A 2 -2.99 -5.26 -0.97
CA ALA A 2 -4.34 -5.78 -0.70
C ALA A 2 -4.90 -5.39 0.67
N TYR A 3 -4.05 -5.33 1.71
CA TYR A 3 -4.44 -4.83 3.03
C TYR A 3 -5.02 -3.40 2.99
N LEU A 4 -4.41 -2.47 2.24
CA LEU A 4 -4.87 -1.08 2.13
C LEU A 4 -6.18 -0.92 1.33
N TYR A 5 -6.66 -1.98 0.68
CA TYR A 5 -7.98 -1.97 0.07
C TYR A 5 -9.10 -2.09 1.12
N VAL A 6 -8.84 -2.79 2.23
CA VAL A 6 -9.84 -3.06 3.27
C VAL A 6 -9.81 -2.02 4.39
N VAL A 7 -8.69 -1.30 4.54
CA VAL A 7 -8.54 -0.22 5.54
C VAL A 7 -8.41 1.14 4.85
N GLU A 8 -8.66 2.22 5.58
CA GLU A 8 -8.49 3.58 5.06
C GLU A 8 -7.01 3.93 4.88
N SER A 9 -6.18 3.61 5.88
CA SER A 9 -4.73 3.80 5.84
C SER A 9 -4.04 2.80 6.77
N ALA A 10 -2.73 2.63 6.61
CA ALA A 10 -1.93 1.84 7.53
C ALA A 10 -0.49 2.34 7.64
N ASP A 11 0.08 2.16 8.83
CA ASP A 11 1.49 2.42 9.10
C ASP A 11 2.42 1.46 8.34
N PHE A 12 3.57 1.97 7.91
CA PHE A 12 4.57 1.21 7.17
C PHE A 12 5.06 -0.02 7.95
N LEU A 13 5.35 0.11 9.24
CA LEU A 13 5.82 -1.03 10.04
C LEU A 13 4.71 -2.06 10.26
N PHE A 14 3.46 -1.60 10.42
CA PHE A 14 2.30 -2.50 10.45
C PHE A 14 2.20 -3.31 9.16
N LEU A 15 2.26 -2.66 8.00
CA LEU A 15 2.21 -3.35 6.70
C LEU A 15 3.39 -4.30 6.50
N MET A 16 4.59 -3.91 6.96
CA MET A 16 5.77 -4.76 6.93
C MET A 16 5.53 -6.05 7.72
N ARG A 17 4.99 -5.94 8.94
CA ARG A 17 4.65 -7.11 9.78
C ARG A 17 3.55 -7.97 9.17
N GLN A 18 2.49 -7.36 8.64
CA GLN A 18 1.35 -8.11 8.06
C GLN A 18 1.69 -8.82 6.75
N THR A 19 2.63 -8.27 5.98
CA THR A 19 3.02 -8.85 4.67
C THR A 19 4.24 -9.75 4.76
N GLY A 20 4.99 -9.71 5.87
CA GLY A 20 6.27 -10.43 6.01
C GLY A 20 7.38 -9.91 5.08
N LEU A 21 7.16 -8.77 4.42
CA LEU A 21 8.15 -8.17 3.52
C LEU A 21 9.27 -7.52 4.32
N THR A 22 10.47 -7.51 3.76
CA THR A 22 11.55 -6.66 4.26
C THR A 22 11.23 -5.18 4.01
N ALA A 23 11.83 -4.29 4.79
CA ALA A 23 11.66 -2.84 4.61
C ALA A 23 12.05 -2.39 3.19
N GLY A 24 13.12 -2.96 2.62
CA GLY A 24 13.58 -2.64 1.26
C GLY A 24 12.57 -3.05 0.18
N ASN A 25 11.98 -4.24 0.30
CA ASN A 25 10.94 -4.70 -0.63
C ASN A 25 9.68 -3.85 -0.51
N LEU A 26 9.21 -3.63 0.73
CA LEU A 26 8.02 -2.81 0.95
C LEU A 26 8.22 -1.39 0.40
N SER A 27 9.38 -0.77 0.64
CA SER A 27 9.75 0.55 0.12
C SER A 27 9.78 0.61 -1.41
N SER A 28 10.33 -0.42 -2.07
CA SER A 28 10.31 -0.50 -3.53
C SER A 28 8.90 -0.59 -4.08
N HIS A 29 8.02 -1.38 -3.45
CA HIS A 29 6.63 -1.49 -3.86
C HIS A 29 5.85 -0.19 -3.63
N THR A 30 5.96 0.43 -2.45
CA THR A 30 5.29 1.72 -2.19
C THR A 30 5.78 2.80 -3.14
N SER A 31 7.09 2.90 -3.41
CA SER A 31 7.63 3.93 -4.31
C SER A 31 7.09 3.80 -5.73
N LYS A 32 7.02 2.56 -6.26
CA LYS A 32 6.46 2.32 -7.60
C LYS A 32 4.98 2.65 -7.69
N LEU A 33 4.21 2.26 -6.68
CA LEU A 33 2.76 2.51 -6.65
C LEU A 33 2.44 3.99 -6.41
N ALA A 34 3.23 4.67 -5.60
CA ALA A 34 3.11 6.11 -5.41
C ALA A 34 3.47 6.88 -6.68
N ALA A 35 4.54 6.46 -7.40
CA ALA A 35 4.91 7.04 -8.68
C ALA A 35 3.82 6.82 -9.76
N ALA A 36 3.07 5.72 -9.68
CA ALA A 36 1.91 5.46 -10.53
C ALA A 36 0.63 6.19 -10.06
N GLY A 37 0.68 6.95 -8.97
CA GLY A 37 -0.48 7.66 -8.42
C GLY A 37 -1.49 6.77 -7.70
N TYR A 38 -1.16 5.49 -7.44
CA TYR A 38 -2.06 4.53 -6.78
C TYR A 38 -1.99 4.58 -5.25
N LEU A 39 -0.94 5.20 -4.72
CA LEU A 39 -0.69 5.20 -3.29
C LEU A 39 -0.21 6.57 -2.82
N GLU A 40 -0.86 7.08 -1.80
CA GLU A 40 -0.44 8.26 -1.07
C GLU A 40 0.48 7.85 0.09
N VAL A 41 1.61 8.55 0.23
CA VAL A 41 2.60 8.34 1.28
C VAL A 41 2.68 9.60 2.12
N VAL A 42 2.14 9.56 3.34
CA VAL A 42 2.18 10.67 4.28
C VAL A 42 3.27 10.40 5.30
N LYS A 43 4.21 11.34 5.44
CA LYS A 43 5.29 11.27 6.43
C LYS A 43 5.01 12.27 7.53
N GLU A 44 4.89 11.77 8.74
CA GLU A 44 4.62 12.55 9.93
C GLU A 44 5.71 12.31 10.97
N PHE A 45 5.81 13.20 11.96
CA PHE A 45 6.66 12.99 13.12
C PHE A 45 5.77 12.85 14.36
N VAL A 46 5.76 11.66 14.95
CA VAL A 46 5.06 11.38 16.20
C VAL A 46 6.12 11.12 17.26
N ASP A 47 6.10 11.87 18.36
CA ASP A 47 7.10 11.76 19.45
C ASP A 47 8.56 11.81 18.96
N ARG A 48 8.85 12.71 18.02
CA ARG A 48 10.16 12.88 17.37
C ARG A 48 10.64 11.66 16.57
N LYS A 49 9.76 10.71 16.27
CA LYS A 49 10.05 9.55 15.42
C LYS A 49 9.32 9.69 14.07
N PRO A 50 9.98 9.35 12.95
CA PRO A 50 9.32 9.34 11.65
C PRO A 50 8.24 8.26 11.65
N HIS A 51 7.03 8.65 11.27
CA HIS A 51 5.87 7.80 11.09
C HIS A 51 5.44 7.90 9.63
N THR A 52 5.24 6.76 8.96
CA THR A 52 4.88 6.75 7.53
C THR A 52 3.56 6.05 7.36
N MET A 53 2.55 6.82 6.97
CA MET A 53 1.20 6.34 6.69
C MET A 53 1.03 6.15 5.19
N LEU A 54 0.40 5.03 4.83
CA LEU A 54 0.17 4.61 3.46
C LEU A 54 -1.32 4.46 3.24
N ARG A 55 -1.84 4.99 2.13
CA ARG A 55 -3.26 4.91 1.75
C ARG A 55 -3.39 4.74 0.25
N LEU A 56 -4.36 3.93 -0.19
CA LEU A 56 -4.73 3.90 -1.61
C LEU A 56 -5.44 5.21 -1.98
N THR A 57 -5.05 5.78 -3.12
CA THR A 57 -5.84 6.84 -3.77
C THR A 57 -7.11 6.23 -4.38
N ASP A 58 -8.04 7.07 -4.83
CA ASP A 58 -9.22 6.59 -5.56
C ASP A 58 -8.81 5.82 -6.82
N THR A 59 -7.88 6.38 -7.60
CA THR A 59 -7.30 5.70 -8.77
C THR A 59 -6.62 4.36 -8.39
N GLY A 60 -5.94 4.32 -7.24
CA GLY A 60 -5.34 3.08 -6.74
C GLY A 60 -6.35 2.04 -6.31
N ARG A 61 -7.50 2.46 -5.76
CA ARG A 61 -8.62 1.55 -5.46
C ARG A 61 -9.21 0.96 -6.72
N ASP A 62 -9.45 1.79 -7.74
CA ASP A 62 -9.98 1.33 -9.03
C ASP A 62 -9.02 0.36 -9.73
N ALA A 63 -7.74 0.70 -9.80
CA ALA A 63 -6.71 -0.17 -10.37
C ALA A 63 -6.60 -1.52 -9.62
N PHE A 64 -6.72 -1.50 -8.29
CA PHE A 64 -6.73 -2.74 -7.49
C PHE A 64 -8.00 -3.57 -7.73
N GLN A 65 -9.15 -2.93 -7.96
CA GLN A 65 -10.38 -3.64 -8.34
C GLN A 65 -10.24 -4.37 -9.66
N GLU A 66 -9.74 -3.69 -10.68
CA GLU A 66 -9.49 -4.28 -11.99
C GLU A 66 -8.51 -5.46 -11.89
N TYR A 67 -7.40 -5.26 -11.17
CA TYR A 67 -6.44 -6.33 -10.91
C TYR A 67 -7.08 -7.56 -10.24
N ARG A 68 -7.94 -7.34 -9.23
CA ARG A 68 -8.62 -8.42 -8.51
C ARG A 68 -9.57 -9.20 -9.43
N VAL A 69 -10.32 -8.50 -10.27
CA VAL A 69 -11.22 -9.12 -11.26
C VAL A 69 -10.43 -9.96 -12.26
N GLY A 70 -9.36 -9.40 -12.82
CA GLY A 70 -8.48 -10.13 -13.76
C GLY A 70 -7.84 -11.36 -13.12
N MET A 71 -7.36 -11.24 -11.88
CA MET A 71 -6.76 -12.37 -11.16
C MET A 71 -7.77 -13.49 -10.89
N MET A 72 -9.02 -13.17 -10.54
CA MET A 72 -10.08 -14.18 -10.37
C MET A 72 -10.42 -14.92 -11.66
N GLN A 73 -10.27 -14.28 -12.83
CA GLN A 73 -10.49 -14.95 -14.11
C GLN A 73 -9.39 -15.95 -14.45
N VAL A 74 -8.15 -15.69 -14.03
CA VAL A 74 -7.00 -16.60 -14.27
C VAL A 74 -7.01 -17.80 -13.32
N LEU A 75 -7.57 -17.64 -12.13
CA LEU A 75 -7.67 -18.71 -11.11
C LEU A 75 -8.86 -19.66 -11.32
N ARG A 76 -9.62 -19.48 -12.40
CA ARG A 76 -10.83 -20.24 -12.72
C ARG A 76 -10.57 -21.22 -13.85
#